data_AF-A0A2N3EEH1-F1
#
_entry.id   AF-A0A2N3EEH1-F1
#
_cell.length_a   1.000
_cell.length_b   1.000
_cell.length_c   1.000
_cell.angle_alpha   90.00
_cell.angle_beta   90.00
_cell.angle_gamma   90.00
#
_symmetry.space_group_name_H-M   'P 1'
#
loop_
_entity.id
_entity.type
_entity.pdbx_description
1 polymer ?
#
loop_
_entity_poly.entity_id
_entity_poly.type
_entity_poly.pdbx_seq_one_letter_code
_entity_poly.pdbx_strand_id
1 'polypeptide(L)'
;MSLGADIHPGQREIGYDAIEAQEPTHPKNRQLLEYWRARCVGGDVAPRHDINPLDMPALMGGMFVVEPVDDGTDMRYRLIGAANEQRLGMPFTGRRFSECYEPKMAADQIAIHNRVMERLKPVVLRGNFLG
;
A
#
# COMPACT_ATOMS: atom_id res chain seq x y z
N MET A 1 20.60 -7.82 -27.69
CA MET A 1 20.94 -7.43 -26.30
C MET A 1 19.63 -7.45 -25.53
N SER A 2 19.22 -8.63 -25.06
CA SER A 2 17.98 -8.80 -24.30
C SER A 2 18.36 -8.64 -22.84
N LEU A 3 17.84 -7.61 -22.18
CA LEU A 3 17.91 -7.51 -20.72
C LEU A 3 17.09 -8.67 -20.17
N GLY A 4 17.78 -9.72 -19.77
CA GLY A 4 17.18 -10.77 -18.96
C GLY A 4 16.57 -10.10 -17.73
N ALA A 5 15.30 -10.38 -17.47
CA ALA A 5 14.77 -10.16 -16.14
C ALA A 5 15.64 -10.99 -15.21
N ASP A 6 16.50 -10.34 -14.44
CA ASP A 6 17.23 -10.96 -13.35
C ASP A 6 16.20 -11.38 -12.30
N ILE A 7 15.67 -12.58 -12.48
CA ILE A 7 14.84 -13.24 -11.48
C ILE A 7 15.81 -13.69 -10.40
N HIS A 8 15.96 -12.86 -9.36
CA HIS A 8 16.77 -13.19 -8.20
C HIS A 8 16.14 -14.39 -7.47
N PRO A 9 16.80 -15.56 -7.45
CA PRO A 9 16.27 -16.74 -6.79
C PRO A 9 16.47 -16.57 -5.28
N GLY A 10 15.37 -16.37 -4.53
CA GLY A 10 15.41 -16.32 -3.06
C GLY A 10 14.38 -15.42 -2.35
N GLN A 11 13.51 -14.68 -3.07
CA GLN A 11 12.46 -13.92 -2.40
C GLN A 11 11.42 -14.88 -1.82
N ARG A 12 11.37 -14.99 -0.48
CA ARG A 12 10.15 -15.49 0.17
C ARG A 12 9.04 -14.53 -0.23
N GLU A 13 8.06 -15.03 -0.98
CA GLU A 13 6.87 -14.26 -1.32
C GLU A 13 6.11 -13.97 -0.03
N ILE A 14 5.70 -12.72 0.17
CA ILE A 14 5.00 -12.31 1.40
C ILE A 14 3.53 -12.70 1.26
N GLY A 15 3.03 -13.44 2.24
CA GLY A 15 1.61 -13.77 2.39
C GLY A 15 0.95 -12.92 3.46
N TYR A 16 -0.37 -13.10 3.63
CA TYR A 16 -1.12 -12.47 4.72
C TYR A 16 -2.40 -13.24 5.05
N ASP A 17 -2.89 -13.00 6.26
CA ASP A 17 -4.27 -13.27 6.68
C ASP A 17 -4.87 -11.96 7.20
N ALA A 18 -5.91 -11.45 6.54
CA ALA A 18 -6.57 -10.22 6.92
C ALA A 18 -8.06 -10.22 6.59
N ILE A 19 -8.79 -9.45 7.38
CA ILE A 19 -10.21 -9.16 7.18
C ILE A 19 -10.43 -7.66 6.98
N GLU A 20 -11.49 -7.29 6.27
CA GLU A 20 -11.95 -5.92 6.26
C GLU A 20 -12.53 -5.54 7.64
N ALA A 21 -12.17 -4.36 8.11
CA ALA A 21 -12.70 -3.75 9.32
C ALA A 21 -13.38 -2.43 8.99
N GLN A 22 -14.29 -2.00 9.86
CA GLN A 22 -14.97 -0.70 9.68
C GLN A 22 -14.04 0.47 9.99
N GLU A 23 -13.20 0.34 11.02
CA GLU A 23 -12.34 1.42 11.51
C GLU A 23 -10.97 0.86 11.96
N PRO A 24 -9.88 1.64 11.85
CA PRO A 24 -8.56 1.19 12.26
C PRO A 24 -8.45 1.13 13.79
N THR A 25 -7.81 0.08 14.29
CA THR A 25 -7.50 -0.07 15.73
C THR A 25 -6.15 0.50 16.11
N HIS A 26 -5.17 0.44 15.21
CA HIS A 26 -3.81 0.91 15.47
C HIS A 26 -3.75 2.45 15.51
N PRO A 27 -3.14 3.08 16.54
CA PRO A 27 -3.13 4.54 16.71
C PRO A 27 -2.61 5.30 15.49
N LYS A 28 -1.54 4.79 14.85
CA LYS A 28 -0.97 5.40 13.63
C LYS A 28 -1.96 5.40 12.44
N ASN A 29 -2.76 4.35 12.30
CA ASN A 29 -3.73 4.26 11.21
C ASN A 29 -4.95 5.15 11.48
N ARG A 30 -5.35 5.30 12.75
CA ARG A 30 -6.37 6.29 13.16
C ARG A 30 -5.91 7.71 12.84
N GLN A 31 -4.68 8.05 13.20
CA GLN A 31 -4.10 9.37 12.92
C GLN A 31 -4.03 9.66 11.43
N LEU A 32 -3.61 8.69 10.61
CA LEU A 32 -3.57 8.85 9.15
C LEU A 32 -4.97 9.07 8.56
N LEU A 33 -5.97 8.29 9.01
CA LEU A 33 -7.34 8.41 8.55
C LEU A 33 -7.97 9.75 8.95
N GLU A 34 -7.73 10.21 10.18
CA GLU A 34 -8.17 11.52 10.66
C GLU A 34 -7.54 12.65 9.85
N TYR A 35 -6.23 12.60 9.62
CA TYR A 35 -5.51 13.57 8.80
C TYR A 35 -6.07 13.64 7.37
N TRP A 36 -6.33 12.48 6.76
CA TRP A 36 -6.90 12.39 5.41
C TRP A 36 -8.33 12.95 5.37
N ARG A 37 -9.20 12.55 6.31
CA ARG A 37 -10.58 13.04 6.41
C ARG A 37 -10.64 14.56 6.57
N ALA A 38 -9.72 15.16 7.32
CA ALA A 38 -9.65 16.61 7.50
C ALA A 38 -9.32 17.39 6.21
N ARG A 39 -8.84 16.72 5.16
CA ARG A 39 -8.51 17.29 3.84
C ARG A 39 -9.50 16.90 2.74
N CYS A 40 -10.48 16.07 3.07
CA CYS A 40 -11.60 15.79 2.18
C CYS A 40 -12.58 16.97 2.26
N VAL A 41 -12.60 17.81 1.22
CA VAL A 41 -13.48 18.99 1.13
C VAL A 41 -14.62 18.69 0.17
N GLY A 42 -15.85 19.13 0.50
CA GLY A 42 -16.99 19.03 -0.42
C GLY A 42 -17.48 17.62 -0.74
N GLY A 43 -17.00 16.60 -0.02
CA GLY A 43 -17.30 15.19 -0.32
C GLY A 43 -16.32 14.52 -1.28
N ASP A 44 -15.30 15.25 -1.74
CA ASP A 44 -14.23 14.73 -2.60
C ASP A 44 -13.10 14.08 -1.79
N VAL A 45 -12.29 13.28 -2.46
CA VAL A 45 -11.05 12.73 -1.89
C VAL A 45 -10.02 13.82 -1.73
N ALA A 46 -9.22 13.74 -0.66
CA ALA A 46 -8.11 14.67 -0.47
C ALA A 46 -7.18 14.65 -1.70
N PRO A 47 -6.96 15.80 -2.37
CA PRO A 47 -6.06 15.84 -3.51
C PRO A 47 -4.63 15.59 -3.06
N ARG A 48 -3.82 14.99 -3.94
CA ARG A 48 -2.45 14.61 -3.60
C ARG A 48 -1.61 15.78 -3.06
N HIS A 49 -1.79 17.00 -3.57
CA HIS A 49 -1.01 18.17 -3.14
C HIS A 49 -1.35 18.64 -1.72
N ASP A 50 -2.53 18.30 -1.19
CA ASP A 50 -2.92 18.62 0.19
C ASP A 50 -2.34 17.62 1.20
N ILE A 51 -1.84 16.47 0.72
CA ILE A 51 -1.20 15.46 1.55
C ILE A 51 0.30 15.74 1.61
N ASN A 52 0.76 16.26 2.75
CA ASN A 52 2.17 16.48 3.05
C ASN A 52 2.65 15.47 4.11
N PRO A 53 3.51 14.49 3.76
CA PRO A 53 4.04 13.51 4.71
C PRO A 53 4.77 14.13 5.92
N LEU A 54 5.32 15.33 5.77
CA LEU A 54 6.02 16.05 6.83
C LEU A 54 5.08 16.54 7.95
N ASP A 55 3.78 16.58 7.71
CA ASP A 55 2.79 16.89 8.76
C ASP A 55 2.63 15.71 9.75
N MET A 56 3.09 14.51 9.37
CA MET A 56 2.93 13.27 10.15
C MET A 56 4.23 12.45 10.18
N PRO A 57 5.36 13.01 10.65
CA PRO A 57 6.67 12.39 10.51
C PRO A 57 6.76 11.01 11.19
N ALA A 58 6.05 10.81 12.31
CA ALA A 58 6.00 9.54 13.03
C ALA A 58 5.29 8.40 12.26
N LEU A 59 4.52 8.74 11.22
CA LEU A 59 3.79 7.79 10.38
C LEU A 59 4.59 7.36 9.16
N MET A 60 5.51 8.21 8.67
CA MET A 60 6.19 8.03 7.38
C MET A 60 6.85 6.66 7.22
N GLY A 61 7.45 6.11 8.29
CA GLY A 61 8.09 4.79 8.23
C GLY A 61 7.13 3.64 7.87
N GLY A 62 5.84 3.77 8.16
CA GLY A 62 4.81 2.77 7.86
C GLY A 62 3.90 3.11 6.68
N MET A 63 4.10 4.25 6.02
CA MET A 63 3.28 4.69 4.89
C MET A 63 3.87 4.23 3.56
N PHE A 64 3.03 4.15 2.52
CA PHE A 64 3.47 3.94 1.15
C PHE A 64 2.50 4.63 0.17
N VAL A 65 2.98 4.84 -1.05
CA VAL A 65 2.19 5.32 -2.18
C VAL A 65 2.38 4.34 -3.32
N VAL A 66 1.28 3.94 -3.94
CA VAL A 66 1.27 3.07 -5.10
C VAL A 66 0.49 3.73 -6.23
N GLU A 67 0.77 3.31 -7.46
CA GLU A 67 0.03 3.71 -8.66
C GLU A 67 -0.39 2.47 -9.46
N PRO A 68 -1.55 2.50 -10.15
CA PRO A 68 -1.94 1.39 -11.01
C PRO A 68 -0.97 1.23 -12.19
N VAL A 69 -0.77 -0.01 -12.60
CA VAL A 69 -0.08 -0.41 -13.83
C VAL A 69 -1.11 -0.91 -14.82
N ASP A 70 -1.01 -0.51 -16.09
CA ASP A 70 -1.87 -0.90 -17.21
C ASP A 70 -3.35 -0.99 -16.79
N ASP A 71 -3.93 0.17 -16.44
CA ASP A 71 -5.32 0.32 -16.00
C ASP A 71 -5.75 -0.57 -14.83
N GLY A 72 -4.82 -0.89 -13.91
CA GLY A 72 -5.12 -1.60 -12.67
C GLY A 72 -4.94 -3.11 -12.75
N THR A 73 -4.21 -3.62 -13.76
CA THR A 73 -3.78 -5.02 -13.79
C THR A 73 -2.76 -5.35 -12.69
N ASP A 74 -2.04 -4.34 -12.19
CA ASP A 74 -1.11 -4.42 -11.06
C ASP A 74 -0.99 -3.06 -10.35
N MET A 75 -0.21 -3.00 -9.27
CA MET A 75 0.13 -1.80 -8.52
C MET A 75 1.65 -1.67 -8.38
N ARG A 76 2.21 -0.48 -8.62
CA ARG A 76 3.64 -0.20 -8.46
C ARG A 76 3.89 0.71 -7.27
N TYR A 77 4.86 0.36 -6.43
CA TYR A 77 5.33 1.22 -5.34
C TYR A 77 6.08 2.44 -5.87
N ARG A 78 5.60 3.64 -5.51
CA ARG A 78 6.24 4.94 -5.78
C ARG A 78 7.02 5.48 -4.60
N LEU A 79 6.54 5.15 -3.41
CA LEU A 79 7.16 5.49 -2.14
C LEU A 79 6.81 4.37 -1.16
N ILE A 80 7.76 4.01 -0.31
CA ILE A 80 7.50 3.17 0.86
C ILE A 80 8.37 3.64 2.02
N GLY A 81 7.80 3.63 3.22
CA GLY A 81 8.51 3.94 4.44
C GLY A 81 9.46 2.82 4.85
N ALA A 82 10.63 3.19 5.37
CA ALA A 82 11.69 2.25 5.75
C ALA A 82 11.28 1.20 6.80
N ALA A 83 10.30 1.49 7.67
CA ALA A 83 9.84 0.50 8.65
C ALA A 83 9.05 -0.65 7.99
N ASN A 84 8.40 -0.41 6.85
CA ASN A 84 7.80 -1.49 6.06
C ASN A 84 8.88 -2.35 5.40
N GLU A 85 9.88 -1.74 4.77
CA GLU A 85 10.99 -2.48 4.14
C GLU A 85 11.78 -3.30 5.16
N GLN A 86 12.07 -2.73 6.33
CA GLN A 86 12.72 -3.45 7.44
C GLN A 86 11.87 -4.64 7.91
N ARG A 87 10.56 -4.44 8.07
CA ARG A 87 9.64 -5.48 8.55
C ARG A 87 9.43 -6.60 7.56
N LEU A 88 9.46 -6.29 6.26
CA LEU A 88 9.20 -7.23 5.18
C LEU A 88 10.48 -7.78 4.54
N GLY A 89 11.65 -7.28 4.94
CA GLY A 89 12.96 -7.83 4.58
C GLY A 89 13.39 -7.60 3.13
N MET A 90 12.75 -6.69 2.40
CA MET A 90 13.08 -6.40 1.00
C MET A 90 12.79 -4.93 0.61
N PRO A 91 13.49 -4.39 -0.39
CA PRO A 91 13.17 -3.09 -0.97
C PRO A 91 11.94 -3.19 -1.89
N PHE A 92 11.02 -2.23 -1.80
CA PHE A 92 9.78 -2.25 -2.60
C PHE A 92 9.73 -1.17 -3.68
N THR A 93 10.43 -0.05 -3.51
CA THR A 93 10.31 1.09 -4.44
C THR A 93 10.57 0.66 -5.89
N GLY A 94 9.65 0.97 -6.80
CA GLY A 94 9.69 0.60 -8.22
C GLY A 94 9.11 -0.78 -8.55
N ARG A 95 8.93 -1.67 -7.56
CA ARG A 95 8.39 -3.01 -7.74
C ARG A 95 6.87 -3.03 -7.80
N ARG A 96 6.35 -4.08 -8.42
CA ARG A 96 4.93 -4.41 -8.54
C ARG A 96 4.46 -5.31 -7.41
N PHE A 97 3.16 -5.36 -7.15
CA PHE A 97 2.61 -6.26 -6.13
C PHE A 97 2.86 -7.72 -6.49
N SER A 98 2.72 -8.07 -7.78
CA SER A 98 3.03 -9.41 -8.29
C SER A 98 4.49 -9.85 -8.12
N GLU A 99 5.42 -8.90 -7.93
CA GLU A 99 6.84 -9.17 -7.70
C GLU A 99 7.19 -9.27 -6.20
N CYS A 100 6.27 -8.90 -5.32
CA CYS A 100 6.50 -8.78 -3.88
C CYS A 100 5.69 -9.78 -3.04
N TYR A 101 4.50 -10.14 -3.49
CA TYR A 101 3.52 -10.91 -2.73
C TYR A 101 3.22 -12.26 -3.37
N GLU A 102 2.79 -13.23 -2.55
CA GLU A 102 2.23 -14.48 -3.07
C GLU A 102 1.07 -14.17 -4.03
N PRO A 103 0.82 -14.99 -5.08
CA PRO A 103 -0.17 -14.70 -6.12
C PRO A 103 -1.56 -14.34 -5.58
N LYS A 104 -2.00 -15.04 -4.52
CA LYS A 104 -3.29 -14.75 -3.87
C LYS A 104 -3.30 -13.36 -3.22
N MET A 105 -2.25 -13.03 -2.46
CA MET A 105 -2.15 -11.74 -1.79
C MET A 105 -2.01 -10.60 -2.80
N ALA A 106 -1.21 -10.78 -3.86
CA ALA A 106 -1.10 -9.80 -4.94
C ALA A 106 -2.48 -9.52 -5.56
N ALA A 107 -3.21 -10.58 -5.95
CA ALA A 107 -4.54 -10.44 -6.54
C ALA A 107 -5.55 -9.75 -5.61
N ASP A 108 -5.58 -10.14 -4.32
CA ASP A 108 -6.45 -9.51 -3.33
C ASP A 108 -6.13 -8.02 -3.16
N GLN A 109 -4.84 -7.68 -3.02
CA GLN A 109 -4.40 -6.29 -2.84
C GLN A 109 -4.68 -5.43 -4.07
N ILE A 110 -4.44 -5.95 -5.28
CA ILE A 110 -4.78 -5.25 -6.54
C ILE A 110 -6.27 -4.97 -6.59
N ALA A 111 -7.12 -5.96 -6.31
CA ALA A 111 -8.57 -5.80 -6.30
C ALA A 111 -9.03 -4.76 -5.27
N ILE A 112 -8.43 -4.74 -4.08
CA ILE A 112 -8.73 -3.76 -3.03
C ILE A 112 -8.38 -2.34 -3.49
N HIS A 113 -7.20 -2.13 -4.07
CA HIS A 113 -6.77 -0.82 -4.54
C HIS A 113 -7.62 -0.31 -5.70
N ASN A 114 -7.97 -1.19 -6.66
CA ASN A 114 -8.91 -0.85 -7.74
C ASN A 114 -10.26 -0.41 -7.19
N ARG A 115 -10.81 -1.14 -6.21
CA ARG A 115 -12.06 -0.78 -5.54
C ARG A 115 -11.98 0.55 -4.79
N VAL A 116 -10.84 0.87 -4.17
CA VAL A 116 -10.63 2.18 -3.52
C VAL A 116 -10.63 3.30 -4.55
N MET A 117 -9.97 3.12 -5.69
CA MET A 117 -9.95 4.12 -6.77
C MET A 117 -11.31 4.31 -7.43
N GLU A 118 -12.09 3.23 -7.59
CA GLU A 118 -13.45 3.29 -8.13
C GLU A 118 -14.42 3.98 -7.15
N ARG A 119 -14.38 3.61 -5.87
CA ARG A 119 -15.36 4.07 -4.87
C ARG A 119 -14.98 5.35 -4.17
N LEU A 120 -13.71 5.75 -4.25
CA LEU A 120 -13.17 6.93 -3.58
C LEU A 120 -13.39 6.92 -2.07
N LYS A 121 -13.36 5.72 -1.47
CA LYS A 121 -13.56 5.48 -0.03
C LYS A 121 -12.39 4.70 0.57
N PRO A 122 -11.97 5.03 1.80
CA PRO A 122 -10.92 4.27 2.48
C PRO A 122 -11.40 2.84 2.78
N VAL A 123 -10.49 1.88 2.67
CA VAL A 123 -10.66 0.50 3.13
C VAL A 123 -9.69 0.27 4.28
N VAL A 124 -10.16 -0.38 5.35
CA VAL A 124 -9.33 -0.76 6.49
C VAL A 124 -9.21 -2.27 6.51
N LEU A 125 -7.97 -2.76 6.52
CA LEU A 125 -7.66 -4.17 6.71
C LEU A 125 -7.08 -4.39 8.11
N ARG A 126 -7.45 -5.51 8.73
CA ARG A 126 -6.89 -5.97 10.00
C ARG A 126 -6.45 -7.41 9.86
N GLY A 127 -5.18 -7.66 10.15
CA GLY A 127 -4.58 -8.97 9.91
C GLY A 127 -3.10 -9.02 10.27
N ASN A 128 -2.46 -10.11 9.85
CA ASN A 128 -1.04 -10.37 10.02
C ASN A 128 -0.41 -10.75 8.68
N PHE A 129 0.87 -10.41 8.51
CA PHE A 129 1.67 -10.95 7.41
C PHE A 129 2.09 -12.40 7.74
N LEU A 130 2.25 -13.21 6.71
CA LEU A 130 2.72 -14.60 6.78
C LEU A 130 4.04 -14.69 6.00
N GLY A 131 5.01 -15.44 6.54
CA GLY A 131 6.32 -15.67 5.89
C GLY A 131 7.52 -15.25 6.73
#